data_AF-A0A1M3KZF5-F1
#
_entry.id   AF-A0A1M3KZF5-F1
#
_cell.length_a   1.000
_cell.length_b   1.000
_cell.length_c   1.000
_cell.angle_alpha   90.00
_cell.angle_beta   90.00
_cell.angle_gamma   90.00
#
_symmetry.space_group_name_H-M   'P 1'
#
loop_
_entity.id
_entity.type
_entity.pdbx_description
1 polymer ?
#
loop_
_entity_poly.entity_id
_entity_poly.type
_entity_poly.pdbx_seq_one_letter_code
_entity_poly.pdbx_strand_id
1 'polypeptide(L)'
;MNKAATIDRLSRKIRPDDEARILSAASRKIRANITHLHAFGSLLKNVRLLFRMLGDKQFHMTWATRGMILAALVYFVLPTDATPDFIPLIGYLDDTMIVGFVIKRLATEIERYRDYREDRG
;
A
#
# COMPACT_ATOMS: atom_id res chain seq x y z
N MET A 1 -32.54 -15.73 19.71
CA MET A 1 -31.86 -14.91 20.74
C MET A 1 -31.67 -13.51 20.19
N ASN A 2 -32.33 -12.49 20.77
CA ASN A 2 -32.40 -11.13 20.19
C ASN A 2 -31.18 -10.29 20.63
N LYS A 3 -30.50 -9.64 19.67
CA LYS A 3 -29.32 -8.78 19.92
C LYS A 3 -29.57 -7.72 21.00
N ALA A 4 -30.81 -7.23 21.11
CA ALA A 4 -31.21 -6.28 22.15
C ALA A 4 -31.06 -6.84 23.57
N ALA A 5 -31.39 -8.12 23.80
CA ALA A 5 -31.28 -8.76 25.10
C ALA A 5 -29.81 -9.08 25.49
N THR A 6 -28.93 -9.23 24.50
CA THR A 6 -27.49 -9.41 24.72
C THR A 6 -26.83 -8.09 25.15
N ILE A 7 -27.24 -6.97 24.54
CA ILE A 7 -26.74 -5.62 24.88
C ILE A 7 -27.16 -5.23 26.30
N ASP A 8 -28.41 -5.52 26.70
CA ASP A 8 -28.95 -5.19 28.03
C ASP A 8 -28.31 -5.96 29.21
N ARG A 9 -27.79 -7.17 28.95
CA ARG A 9 -27.01 -7.92 29.96
C ARG A 9 -25.56 -7.43 30.06
N LEU A 10 -24.99 -6.94 28.96
CA LEU A 10 -23.62 -6.42 28.93
C LEU A 10 -23.54 -5.06 29.63
N SER A 11 -24.53 -4.18 29.43
CA SER A 11 -24.60 -2.86 30.07
C SER A 11 -24.69 -2.92 31.60
N ARG A 12 -25.27 -3.98 32.17
CA ARG A 12 -25.38 -4.18 33.62
C ARG A 12 -24.08 -4.57 34.33
N LYS A 13 -23.00 -4.89 33.59
CA LYS A 13 -21.73 -5.38 34.15
C LYS A 13 -20.53 -4.44 33.92
N ILE A 14 -20.74 -3.29 33.28
CA ILE A 14 -19.68 -2.31 33.03
C ILE A 14 -19.46 -1.49 34.31
N ARG A 15 -18.35 -1.76 35.00
CA ARG A 15 -17.88 -0.91 36.11
C ARG A 15 -17.11 0.30 35.53
N PRO A 16 -17.14 1.47 36.19
CA PRO A 16 -16.35 2.64 35.78
C PRO A 16 -14.83 2.39 35.75
N ASP A 17 -14.32 1.41 36.52
CA ASP A 17 -12.92 0.94 36.48
C ASP A 17 -12.50 0.31 35.13
N ASP A 18 -13.44 -0.18 34.32
CA ASP A 18 -13.15 -0.79 33.03
C ASP A 18 -13.16 0.23 31.88
N GLU A 19 -13.64 1.45 32.11
CA GLU A 19 -13.74 2.51 31.10
C GLU A 19 -12.35 2.87 30.56
N ALA A 20 -11.35 3.05 31.43
CA ALA A 20 -9.98 3.33 31.02
C ALA A 20 -9.37 2.19 30.18
N ARG A 21 -9.71 0.93 30.47
CA ARG A 21 -9.23 -0.24 29.72
C ARG A 21 -9.92 -0.36 28.36
N ILE A 22 -11.21 -0.05 28.30
CA ILE A 22 -12.00 -0.06 27.07
C ILE A 22 -11.56 1.08 26.14
N LEU A 23 -11.39 2.28 26.67
CA LEU A 23 -10.94 3.44 25.90
C LEU A 23 -9.52 3.26 25.37
N SER A 24 -8.59 2.71 26.16
CA SER A 24 -7.23 2.40 25.69
C SER A 24 -7.20 1.28 24.64
N ALA A 25 -8.01 0.22 24.81
CA ALA A 25 -8.13 -0.85 23.82
C ALA A 25 -8.76 -0.37 22.49
N ALA A 26 -9.81 0.45 22.58
CA ALA A 26 -10.48 1.05 21.43
C ALA A 26 -9.54 2.02 20.69
N SER A 27 -8.88 2.92 21.42
CA SER A 27 -7.93 3.89 20.85
C SER A 27 -6.76 3.20 20.14
N ARG A 28 -6.26 2.08 20.69
CA ARG A 28 -5.19 1.30 20.06
C ARG A 28 -5.63 0.63 18.76
N LYS A 29 -6.84 0.03 18.73
CA LYS A 29 -7.40 -0.55 17.50
C LYS A 29 -7.69 0.50 16.43
N ILE A 30 -8.27 1.64 16.82
CA ILE A 30 -8.56 2.75 15.90
C ILE A 30 -7.27 3.30 15.31
N ARG A 31 -6.25 3.55 16.14
CA ARG A 31 -4.95 4.05 15.67
C ARG A 31 -4.27 3.08 14.71
N ALA A 32 -4.26 1.78 15.02
CA ALA A 32 -3.70 0.77 14.13
C ALA A 32 -4.41 0.73 12.77
N ASN A 33 -5.75 0.74 12.78
CA ASN A 33 -6.55 0.75 11.54
C ASN A 33 -6.32 2.03 10.71
N ILE A 34 -6.24 3.19 11.37
CA ILE A 34 -5.95 4.46 10.69
C ILE A 34 -4.56 4.44 10.03
N THR A 35 -3.54 3.87 10.69
CA THR A 35 -2.20 3.75 10.10
C THR A 35 -2.22 2.89 8.83
N HIS A 36 -2.93 1.76 8.83
CA HIS A 36 -3.09 0.93 7.63
C HIS A 36 -3.80 1.68 6.49
N LEU A 37 -4.84 2.45 6.80
CA LEU A 37 -5.55 3.28 5.82
C LEU A 37 -4.65 4.37 5.24
N HIS A 38 -3.83 5.03 6.08
CA HIS A 38 -2.87 6.04 5.63
C HIS A 38 -1.77 5.42 4.75
N ALA A 39 -1.23 4.26 5.14
CA ALA A 39 -0.23 3.54 4.36
C ALA A 39 -0.76 3.14 2.97
N PHE A 40 -1.97 2.58 2.92
CA PHE A 40 -2.64 2.25 1.65
C PHE A 40 -2.90 3.49 0.79
N GLY A 41 -3.36 4.60 1.40
CA GLY A 41 -3.52 5.87 0.70
C GLY A 41 -2.21 6.41 0.12
N SER A 42 -1.09 6.25 0.83
CA SER A 42 0.25 6.61 0.33
C SER A 42 0.68 5.72 -0.84
N LEU A 43 0.45 4.41 -0.77
CA LEU A 43 0.71 3.48 -1.87
C LEU A 43 -0.08 3.86 -3.12
N LEU A 44 -1.38 4.15 -2.99
CA LEU A 44 -2.22 4.59 -4.11
C LEU A 44 -1.73 5.90 -4.74
N LYS A 45 -1.26 6.85 -3.92
CA LYS A 45 -0.65 8.09 -4.43
C LYS A 45 0.61 7.80 -5.25
N ASN A 46 1.47 6.89 -4.79
CA ASN A 46 2.68 6.48 -5.49
C ASN A 46 2.36 5.77 -6.80
N VAL A 47 1.41 4.82 -6.80
CA VAL A 47 0.93 4.13 -8.00
C VAL A 47 0.39 5.13 -9.03
N ARG A 48 -0.44 6.09 -8.59
CA ARG A 48 -0.94 7.16 -9.46
C ARG A 48 0.17 8.01 -10.05
N LEU A 49 1.24 8.26 -9.30
CA LEU A 49 2.39 9.01 -9.78
C LEU A 49 3.15 8.23 -10.87
N LEU A 50 3.36 6.93 -10.67
CA LEU A 50 3.96 6.04 -11.66
C LEU A 50 3.15 6.02 -12.98
N PHE A 51 1.82 5.98 -12.90
CA PHE A 51 0.96 6.12 -14.08
C PHE A 51 1.17 7.45 -14.83
N ARG A 52 1.30 8.56 -14.10
CA ARG A 52 1.59 9.87 -14.71
C ARG A 52 2.97 9.89 -15.35
N MET A 53 3.97 9.34 -14.66
CA MET A 53 5.35 9.24 -15.16
C MET A 53 5.44 8.42 -16.47
N LEU A 54 4.65 7.35 -16.61
CA LEU A 54 4.57 6.59 -17.86
C LEU A 54 3.95 7.40 -19.02
N GLY A 55 3.01 8.29 -18.71
CA GLY A 55 2.34 9.15 -19.69
C GLY A 55 3.11 10.43 -20.03
N ASP A 56 4.07 10.82 -19.20
CA ASP A 56 4.88 12.01 -19.43
C ASP A 56 5.95 11.76 -20.49
N LYS A 57 5.71 12.29 -21.71
CA LYS A 57 6.63 12.16 -22.85
C LYS A 57 7.89 13.01 -22.70
N GLN A 58 7.89 14.01 -21.84
CA GLN A 58 9.03 14.91 -21.63
C GLN A 58 10.00 14.37 -20.56
N PHE A 59 9.52 13.44 -19.73
CA PHE A 59 10.35 12.74 -18.77
C PHE A 59 11.17 11.64 -19.44
N HIS A 60 12.49 11.83 -19.50
CA HIS A 60 13.39 10.84 -20.09
C HIS A 60 13.51 9.65 -19.15
N MET A 61 13.16 8.47 -19.65
CA MET A 61 13.19 7.21 -18.92
C MET A 61 13.71 6.10 -19.83
N THR A 62 14.53 5.20 -19.28
CA THR A 62 14.98 4.01 -20.01
C THR A 62 13.83 3.03 -20.23
N TRP A 63 13.90 2.23 -21.30
CA TRP A 63 12.91 1.18 -21.56
C TRP A 63 12.84 0.14 -20.43
N ALA A 64 13.98 -0.15 -19.80
CA ALA A 64 14.04 -1.03 -18.63
C ALA A 64 13.21 -0.48 -17.46
N THR A 65 13.35 0.81 -17.13
CA THR A 65 12.53 1.46 -16.09
C THR A 65 11.04 1.43 -16.46
N ARG A 66 10.71 1.72 -17.73
CA ARG A 66 9.32 1.68 -18.21
C ARG A 66 8.70 0.29 -18.05
N GLY A 67 9.44 -0.76 -18.41
CA GLY A 67 9.04 -2.16 -18.23
C GLY A 67 8.83 -2.54 -16.77
N MET A 68 9.73 -2.13 -15.87
CA MET A 68 9.59 -2.38 -14.42
C MET A 68 8.34 -1.72 -13.83
N ILE A 69 8.05 -0.47 -14.22
CA ILE A 69 6.84 0.22 -13.76
C ILE A 69 5.59 -0.49 -14.29
N LEU A 70 5.56 -0.87 -15.57
CA LEU A 70 4.44 -1.62 -16.14
C LEU A 70 4.22 -2.95 -15.43
N ALA A 71 5.28 -3.72 -15.17
CA ALA A 71 5.20 -4.98 -14.43
C ALA A 71 4.63 -4.78 -13.03
N ALA A 72 5.10 -3.76 -12.30
CA ALA A 72 4.59 -3.44 -10.97
C ALA A 72 3.12 -2.97 -10.98
N LEU A 73 2.69 -2.24 -12.01
CA LEU A 73 1.31 -1.81 -12.16
C LEU A 73 0.38 -2.97 -12.51
N VAL A 74 0.81 -3.88 -13.39
CA VAL A 74 0.06 -5.11 -13.69
C VAL A 74 -0.13 -5.95 -12.43
N TYR A 75 0.94 -6.11 -11.63
CA TYR A 75 0.87 -6.77 -10.33
C TYR A 75 -0.11 -6.08 -9.35
N PHE A 76 -0.23 -4.75 -9.40
CA PHE A 76 -1.12 -3.99 -8.52
C PHE A 76 -2.59 -3.95 -8.96
N VAL A 77 -2.85 -3.95 -10.28
CA VAL A 77 -4.20 -3.75 -10.86
C VAL A 77 -5.01 -5.04 -10.91
N LEU A 78 -4.37 -6.21 -11.01
CA LEU A 78 -5.11 -7.47 -10.99
C LEU A 78 -5.65 -7.75 -9.57
N PRO A 79 -6.98 -7.79 -9.34
CA PRO A 79 -7.57 -8.06 -8.02
C PRO A 79 -7.47 -9.54 -7.60
N THR A 80 -6.73 -10.34 -8.36
CA THR A 80 -6.72 -11.79 -8.25
C THR A 80 -5.34 -12.29 -8.61
N ASP A 81 -4.74 -12.96 -7.64
CA ASP A 81 -3.55 -13.80 -7.71
C ASP A 81 -3.28 -14.43 -9.09
N ALA A 82 -2.64 -13.64 -9.96
CA ALA A 82 -2.08 -14.09 -11.22
C ALA A 82 -0.61 -13.70 -11.18
N THR A 83 0.12 -14.32 -10.26
CA THR A 83 1.55 -14.58 -10.47
C THR A 83 1.60 -15.33 -11.80
N PRO A 84 1.99 -14.70 -12.92
CA PRO A 84 2.06 -15.44 -14.15
C PRO A 84 3.29 -16.34 -13.96
N ASP A 85 3.12 -17.65 -14.09
CA ASP A 85 4.22 -18.59 -14.32
C ASP A 85 5.05 -18.25 -15.62
N PHE A 86 4.83 -17.05 -16.19
CA PHE A 86 5.40 -16.48 -17.40
C PHE A 86 6.59 -15.54 -17.18
N ILE A 87 7.21 -15.52 -15.98
CA ILE A 87 8.59 -15.00 -15.86
C ILE A 87 9.57 -16.16 -15.65
N PRO A 88 9.82 -17.00 -16.67
CA PRO A 88 10.79 -18.09 -16.60
C PRO A 88 12.23 -17.63 -16.34
N LEU A 89 12.49 -16.31 -16.28
CA LEU A 89 13.80 -15.73 -15.97
C LEU A 89 14.02 -15.43 -14.48
N ILE A 90 12.95 -15.37 -13.65
CA ILE A 90 13.04 -15.00 -12.22
C ILE A 90 13.24 -16.21 -11.29
N GLY A 91 12.91 -17.43 -11.72
CA GLY A 91 12.98 -18.64 -10.88
C GLY A 91 14.38 -19.05 -10.37
N TYR A 92 15.43 -18.31 -10.71
CA TYR A 92 16.81 -18.53 -10.24
C TYR A 92 17.32 -17.47 -9.26
N LEU A 93 16.54 -16.43 -8.99
CA LEU A 93 17.02 -15.26 -8.26
C LEU A 93 16.20 -15.14 -6.96
N ASP A 94 16.91 -15.10 -5.83
CA ASP A 94 16.34 -15.12 -4.46
C ASP A 94 15.15 -14.13 -4.33
N ASP A 95 13.93 -14.65 -4.11
CA ASP A 95 12.64 -13.94 -4.28
C ASP A 95 12.58 -12.61 -3.52
N THR A 96 13.21 -12.55 -2.36
CA THR A 96 13.24 -11.37 -1.50
C THR A 96 14.16 -10.26 -2.01
N MET A 97 15.27 -10.61 -2.65
CA MET A 97 16.26 -9.63 -3.11
C MET A 97 15.77 -8.86 -4.34
N ILE A 98 15.13 -9.55 -5.29
CA ILE A 98 14.59 -8.93 -6.50
C ILE A 98 13.52 -7.92 -6.14
N VAL A 99 12.56 -8.33 -5.30
CA VAL A 99 11.44 -7.48 -4.90
C VAL A 99 11.96 -6.24 -4.19
N GLY A 100 12.92 -6.39 -3.27
CA GLY A 100 13.57 -5.27 -2.61
C GLY A 100 14.28 -4.33 -3.59
N PHE A 101 14.99 -4.87 -4.57
CA PHE A 101 15.66 -4.08 -5.61
C PHE A 101 14.67 -3.31 -6.49
N VAL A 102 13.59 -3.97 -6.94
CA VAL A 102 12.54 -3.36 -7.75
C VAL A 102 11.83 -2.25 -6.97
N ILE A 103 11.44 -2.49 -5.71
CA ILE A 103 10.83 -1.48 -4.86
C ILE A 103 11.77 -0.28 -4.68
N LYS A 104 13.04 -0.53 -4.36
CA LYS A 104 14.04 0.54 -4.18
C LYS A 104 14.20 1.36 -5.46
N ARG A 105 14.29 0.69 -6.60
CA ARG A 105 14.45 1.35 -7.90
C ARG A 105 13.22 2.17 -8.27
N LEU A 106 12.02 1.65 -8.03
CA LEU A 106 10.77 2.39 -8.22
C LEU A 106 10.68 3.60 -7.28
N ALA A 107 11.12 3.47 -6.03
CA ALA A 107 11.16 4.59 -5.08
C ALA A 107 12.06 5.72 -5.58
N THR A 108 13.26 5.40 -6.06
CA THR A 108 14.18 6.39 -6.67
C THR A 108 13.58 7.06 -7.90
N GLU A 109 12.87 6.31 -8.75
CA GLU A 109 12.24 6.88 -9.95
C GLU A 109 11.04 7.78 -9.61
N ILE A 110 10.26 7.42 -8.58
CA ILE A 110 9.19 8.26 -8.03
C ILE A 110 9.75 9.58 -7.53
N GLU A 111 10.87 9.54 -6.80
CA GLU A 111 11.55 10.73 -6.28
C GLU A 111 12.08 11.60 -7.42
N ARG A 112 12.80 11.01 -8.39
CA ARG A 112 13.27 11.74 -9.59
C ARG A 112 12.13 12.42 -10.35
N TYR A 113 10.97 11.75 -10.45
CA TYR A 113 9.81 12.34 -11.10
C TYR A 113 9.15 13.44 -10.26
N ARG A 114 9.19 13.37 -8.93
CA ARG A 114 8.75 14.47 -8.05
C ARG A 114 9.63 15.70 -8.25
N ASP A 115 10.94 15.54 -8.15
CA ASP A 115 11.91 16.62 -8.32
C ASP A 115 11.75 17.28 -9.69
N TYR A 116 11.63 16.48 -10.75
CA TYR A 116 11.39 16.94 -12.12
C TYR A 116 10.10 17.80 -12.27
N ARG A 117 9.08 17.53 -11.46
CA ARG A 117 7.80 18.26 -11.47
C ARG A 117 7.86 19.51 -10.61
N GLU A 118 8.61 19.49 -9.52
CA GLU A 118 8.84 20.66 -8.66
C GLU A 118 9.66 21.73 -9.39
N ASP A 119 10.71 21.34 -10.13
CA ASP A 119 11.52 22.26 -10.95
C ASP A 119 10.76 22.95 -12.10
N ARG A 120 9.53 22.49 -12.41
CA ARG A 120 8.66 23.06 -13.47
C ARG A 120 7.40 23.74 -12.95
N GLY A 121 7.16 23.71 -11.64
CA GLY A 121 6.02 24.37 -10.99
C GLY A 121 6.36 25.80 -10.59
#